data_AF-A0A1Z4R9G6-F1
#
_entry.id   AF-A0A1Z4R9G6-F1
#
_cell.length_a   1.000
_cell.length_b   1.000
_cell.length_c   1.000
_cell.angle_alpha   90.00
_cell.angle_beta   90.00
_cell.angle_gamma   90.00
#
_symmetry.space_group_name_H-M   'P 1'
#
loop_
_entity.id
_entity.type
_entity.pdbx_description
1 polymer ?
#
loop_
_entity_poly.entity_id
_entity_poly.type
_entity_poly.pdbx_seq_one_letter_code
_entity_poly.pdbx_strand_id
1 'polypeptide(L)'
;MLCLLRIENFALIDQLELEFGAGLNVLTGETGAGKSIILDAIDAVLGGKVSSRVIRTGTSRTLVEATFATNHALAGWLSEQEIDLIDASSVVISREISATTSNIRSRSRVNGVLVNRQVMNELREKLVEITAQGQSVQVGKSSQVRDWLDVYGGDALLQQRQAIASAFVVYQQAHLALEQRRTSDRERLQQLDLLTYQVQELGAANLSESNELEQLQQERDRLTHVVDLQQASYKVYQALYQNDGNDGDTPTVTDLLGDSEAELLDMVEYDSQLQDLLDLIRDAQMAVSEVARQINTYGENLEADPQRLEEVEERIRELKQIIRKYGPTLADAIAHYNRTQAELAALTDSEQSIENLEQQEKACFQKLTQACAKLTEMRCKAGKQLETQIIRELKPLAMEKVQFQVEIVATSPTPTGADKITFMFSPNPGEPLQPLSETASGGEMSRFLLALKSCFSQIDAPGTMVFDEIDVGVSGRVAQSIADKLHQISHQQQVLCVTHQPLVAAMADRHFRVSKQVLNQVKGKKENNGNGEERTVVRVTALDNLNKRRDELAQLAGGKSAQDAIAFADSLLLQADNHRKGKKTK
;
A
#
# COMPACT_ATOMS: atom_id res chain seq x y z
N MET A 1 -10.45 -31.88 -5.69
CA MET A 1 -11.69 -32.05 -6.49
C MET A 1 -12.91 -31.88 -5.59
N LEU A 2 -14.06 -31.51 -6.13
CA LEU A 2 -15.34 -31.53 -5.42
C LEU A 2 -15.81 -32.99 -5.24
N CYS A 3 -16.07 -33.41 -4.01
CA CYS A 3 -16.48 -34.78 -3.69
C CYS A 3 -17.98 -34.86 -3.40
N LEU A 4 -18.50 -33.94 -2.60
CA LEU A 4 -19.89 -33.94 -2.13
C LEU A 4 -20.45 -32.52 -2.18
N LEU A 5 -21.71 -32.38 -2.61
CA LEU A 5 -22.49 -31.16 -2.48
C LEU A 5 -23.81 -31.47 -1.78
N ARG A 6 -24.04 -30.85 -0.63
CA ARG A 6 -25.28 -30.92 0.14
C ARG A 6 -25.97 -29.56 0.11
N ILE A 7 -27.25 -29.58 -0.20
CA ILE A 7 -28.08 -28.37 -0.34
C ILE A 7 -29.34 -28.55 0.49
N GLU A 8 -29.66 -27.55 1.30
CA GLU A 8 -30.90 -27.46 2.05
C GLU A 8 -31.59 -26.12 1.80
N ASN A 9 -32.85 -26.17 1.36
CA ASN A 9 -33.72 -25.01 1.16
C ASN A 9 -33.15 -23.91 0.25
N PHE A 10 -32.46 -24.29 -0.83
CA PHE A 10 -31.85 -23.36 -1.79
C PHE A 10 -32.69 -23.27 -3.07
N ALA A 11 -33.23 -22.09 -3.37
CA ALA A 11 -34.12 -21.85 -4.51
C ALA A 11 -35.24 -22.92 -4.63
N LEU A 12 -35.22 -23.73 -5.69
CA LEU A 12 -36.20 -24.81 -5.91
C LEU A 12 -35.80 -26.16 -5.28
N ILE A 13 -34.69 -26.24 -4.57
CA ILE A 13 -34.21 -27.44 -3.87
C ILE A 13 -34.62 -27.36 -2.39
N ASP A 14 -35.32 -28.36 -1.90
CA ASP A 14 -35.63 -28.56 -0.48
C ASP A 14 -34.49 -29.29 0.24
N GLN A 15 -34.07 -30.44 -0.28
CA GLN A 15 -32.92 -31.20 0.16
C GLN A 15 -32.29 -31.92 -1.04
N LEU A 16 -30.97 -31.84 -1.15
CA LEU A 16 -30.21 -32.56 -2.16
C LEU A 16 -28.84 -32.94 -1.61
N GLU A 17 -28.40 -34.14 -1.95
CA GLU A 17 -27.05 -34.62 -1.70
C GLU A 17 -26.52 -35.23 -2.99
N LEU A 18 -25.36 -34.77 -3.45
CA LEU A 18 -24.74 -35.19 -4.69
C LEU A 18 -23.29 -35.56 -4.49
N GLU A 19 -22.95 -36.80 -4.81
CA GLU A 19 -21.58 -37.29 -4.85
C GLU A 19 -20.99 -37.17 -6.25
N PHE A 20 -19.91 -36.42 -6.39
CA PHE A 20 -19.16 -36.27 -7.62
C PHE A 20 -17.97 -37.24 -7.66
N GLY A 21 -17.51 -37.56 -8.87
CA GLY A 21 -16.35 -38.42 -9.09
C GLY A 21 -15.22 -37.67 -9.78
N ALA A 22 -14.04 -38.29 -9.86
CA ALA A 22 -13.00 -37.82 -10.77
C ALA A 22 -13.48 -37.88 -12.24
N GLY A 23 -12.80 -37.14 -13.12
CA GLY A 23 -13.16 -37.11 -14.53
C GLY A 23 -14.32 -36.18 -14.87
N LEU A 24 -15.05 -36.54 -15.93
CA LEU A 24 -16.10 -35.73 -16.53
C LEU A 24 -17.46 -36.02 -15.89
N ASN A 25 -17.95 -35.07 -15.10
CA ASN A 25 -19.26 -35.10 -14.46
C ASN A 25 -20.22 -34.24 -15.29
N VAL A 26 -21.28 -34.83 -15.83
CA VAL A 26 -22.23 -34.12 -16.70
C VAL A 26 -23.60 -34.02 -16.07
N LEU A 27 -24.17 -32.82 -16.07
CA LEU A 27 -25.54 -32.54 -15.63
C LEU A 27 -26.42 -32.24 -16.85
N THR A 28 -27.42 -33.10 -17.09
CA THR A 28 -28.44 -32.94 -18.13
C THR A 28 -29.81 -32.68 -17.55
N GLY A 29 -30.79 -32.43 -18.41
CA GLY A 29 -32.18 -32.17 -18.05
C GLY A 29 -32.80 -31.15 -19.00
N GLU A 30 -34.12 -31.06 -18.99
CA GLU A 30 -34.86 -30.13 -19.85
C GLU A 30 -34.44 -28.67 -19.62
N THR A 31 -34.67 -27.81 -20.61
CA THR A 31 -34.42 -26.37 -20.46
C THR A 31 -35.27 -25.84 -19.31
N GLY A 32 -34.64 -25.11 -18.38
CA GLY A 32 -35.31 -24.66 -17.16
C GLY A 32 -35.55 -25.75 -16.11
N ALA A 33 -35.00 -26.96 -16.23
CA ALA A 33 -35.08 -28.01 -15.21
C ALA A 33 -34.37 -27.67 -13.89
N GLY A 34 -33.55 -26.61 -13.86
CA GLY A 34 -32.83 -26.16 -12.67
C GLY A 34 -31.35 -26.54 -12.63
N LYS A 35 -30.73 -26.84 -13.77
CA LYS A 35 -29.29 -27.18 -13.85
C LYS A 35 -28.40 -26.07 -13.28
N SER A 36 -28.67 -24.82 -13.63
CA SER A 36 -27.95 -23.64 -13.13
C SER A 36 -28.08 -23.47 -11.61
N ILE A 37 -29.14 -23.97 -10.96
CA ILE A 37 -29.28 -23.90 -9.49
C ILE A 37 -28.16 -24.68 -8.80
N ILE A 38 -27.67 -25.77 -9.41
CA ILE A 38 -26.54 -26.53 -8.87
C ILE A 38 -25.25 -25.73 -8.97
N LEU A 39 -25.02 -25.06 -10.09
CA LEU A 39 -23.85 -24.21 -10.27
C LEU A 39 -23.91 -22.97 -9.36
N ASP A 40 -25.08 -22.36 -9.20
CA ASP A 40 -25.32 -21.26 -8.28
C ASP A 40 -25.04 -21.69 -6.82
N ALA A 41 -25.37 -22.92 -6.45
CA ALA A 41 -25.07 -23.46 -5.13
C ALA A 41 -23.55 -23.65 -4.92
N ILE A 42 -22.84 -24.16 -5.93
CA ILE A 42 -21.37 -24.28 -5.90
C ILE A 42 -20.71 -22.89 -5.82
N ASP A 43 -21.16 -21.92 -6.62
CA ASP A 43 -20.66 -20.54 -6.55
C ASP A 43 -20.96 -19.91 -5.19
N ALA A 44 -22.17 -20.12 -4.67
CA ALA A 44 -22.59 -19.60 -3.37
C ALA A 44 -21.73 -20.16 -2.24
N VAL A 45 -21.52 -21.48 -2.14
CA VAL A 45 -20.71 -22.06 -1.05
C VAL A 45 -19.26 -21.58 -1.09
N LEU A 46 -18.74 -21.28 -2.29
CA LEU A 46 -17.40 -20.73 -2.52
C LEU A 46 -17.31 -19.20 -2.41
N GLY A 47 -18.31 -18.53 -1.80
CA GLY A 47 -18.23 -17.09 -1.51
C GLY A 47 -18.80 -16.18 -2.60
N GLY A 48 -19.49 -16.72 -3.60
CA GLY A 48 -20.20 -15.98 -4.65
C GLY A 48 -21.22 -14.96 -4.13
N LYS A 49 -21.66 -14.03 -4.98
CA LYS A 49 -22.68 -13.05 -4.56
C LYS A 49 -24.03 -13.74 -4.44
N VAL A 50 -24.72 -13.51 -3.31
CA VAL A 50 -26.04 -14.11 -3.04
C VAL A 50 -27.07 -13.02 -2.77
N SER A 51 -28.31 -13.26 -3.16
CA SER A 51 -29.47 -12.40 -2.88
C SER A 51 -30.50 -13.18 -2.08
N SER A 52 -31.54 -12.52 -1.56
CA SER A 52 -32.64 -13.21 -0.85
C SER A 52 -33.34 -14.28 -1.69
N ARG A 53 -33.24 -14.21 -3.03
CA ARG A 53 -33.84 -15.17 -3.97
C ARG A 53 -33.26 -16.58 -3.88
N VAL A 54 -32.08 -16.73 -3.28
CA VAL A 54 -31.46 -18.06 -3.08
C VAL A 54 -32.13 -18.83 -1.94
N ILE A 55 -32.84 -18.15 -1.03
CA ILE A 55 -33.59 -18.81 0.05
C ILE A 55 -34.91 -19.34 -0.55
N ARG A 56 -35.17 -20.64 -0.38
CA ARG A 56 -36.42 -21.26 -0.83
C ARG A 56 -37.64 -20.57 -0.23
N THR A 57 -38.64 -20.29 -1.06
CA THR A 57 -39.92 -19.72 -0.63
C THR A 57 -40.57 -20.54 0.48
N GLY A 58 -41.04 -19.87 1.53
CA GLY A 58 -41.63 -20.52 2.71
C GLY A 58 -40.60 -21.00 3.74
N THR A 59 -39.32 -20.67 3.58
CA THR A 59 -38.26 -20.94 4.56
C THR A 59 -37.54 -19.65 4.95
N SER A 60 -36.94 -19.63 6.14
CA SER A 60 -36.18 -18.47 6.65
C SER A 60 -34.66 -18.61 6.49
N ARG A 61 -34.18 -19.80 6.11
CA ARG A 61 -32.76 -20.12 5.99
C ARG A 61 -32.48 -21.15 4.90
N THR A 62 -31.29 -21.07 4.32
CA THR A 62 -30.70 -22.09 3.45
C THR A 62 -29.27 -22.42 3.91
N LEU A 63 -28.86 -23.66 3.69
CA LEU A 63 -27.53 -24.16 3.95
C LEU A 63 -27.02 -24.85 2.69
N VAL A 64 -25.82 -24.47 2.25
CA VAL A 64 -25.08 -25.19 1.20
C VAL A 64 -23.76 -25.63 1.78
N GLU A 65 -23.40 -26.89 1.57
CA GLU A 65 -22.16 -27.49 2.04
C GLU A 65 -21.49 -28.25 0.90
N ALA A 66 -20.18 -28.06 0.75
CA ALA A 66 -19.37 -28.74 -0.25
C ALA A 66 -18.13 -29.32 0.40
N THR A 67 -17.85 -30.59 0.10
CA THR A 67 -16.63 -31.28 0.53
C THR A 67 -15.68 -31.38 -0.63
N PHE A 68 -14.43 -30.95 -0.44
CA PHE A 68 -13.37 -31.06 -1.43
C PHE A 68 -12.26 -31.98 -0.94
N ALA A 69 -11.70 -32.80 -1.83
CA ALA A 69 -10.46 -33.52 -1.55
C ALA A 69 -9.29 -32.51 -1.41
N THR A 70 -8.50 -32.67 -0.35
CA THR A 70 -7.35 -31.82 -0.03
C THR A 70 -6.04 -32.34 -0.63
N ASN A 71 -5.04 -31.48 -0.73
CA ASN A 71 -3.67 -31.82 -1.09
C ASN A 71 -2.68 -31.11 -0.15
N HIS A 72 -1.39 -31.43 -0.21
CA HIS A 72 -0.39 -30.83 0.69
C HIS A 72 -0.31 -29.30 0.61
N ALA A 73 -0.47 -28.72 -0.58
CA ALA A 73 -0.42 -27.27 -0.77
C ALA A 73 -1.63 -26.57 -0.13
N LEU A 74 -2.84 -27.12 -0.31
CA LEU A 74 -4.05 -26.60 0.29
C LEU A 74 -4.05 -26.77 1.81
N ALA A 75 -3.56 -27.92 2.30
CA ALA A 75 -3.39 -28.18 3.73
C ALA A 75 -2.44 -27.18 4.40
N GLY A 76 -1.29 -26.89 3.78
CA GLY A 76 -0.35 -25.89 4.26
C GLY A 76 -0.98 -24.50 4.30
N TRP A 77 -1.67 -24.09 3.23
CA TRP A 77 -2.37 -22.80 3.19
C TRP A 77 -3.48 -22.69 4.25
N LEU A 78 -4.26 -23.75 4.48
CA LEU A 78 -5.28 -23.75 5.55
C LEU A 78 -4.65 -23.58 6.94
N SER A 79 -3.49 -24.21 7.19
CA SER A 79 -2.74 -24.05 8.43
C SER A 79 -2.23 -22.62 8.62
N GLU A 80 -1.80 -21.94 7.57
CA GLU A 80 -1.40 -20.52 7.62
C GLU A 80 -2.58 -19.60 7.97
N GLN A 81 -3.81 -20.01 7.64
CA GLN A 81 -5.04 -19.30 7.98
C GLN A 81 -5.63 -19.73 9.34
N GLU A 82 -4.91 -20.53 10.14
CA GLU A 82 -5.36 -21.08 11.42
C GLU A 82 -6.64 -21.94 11.31
N ILE A 83 -6.80 -22.66 10.19
CA ILE A 83 -7.93 -23.56 9.95
C ILE A 83 -7.44 -25.01 10.01
N ASP A 84 -7.77 -25.70 11.10
CA ASP A 84 -7.42 -27.10 11.28
C ASP A 84 -8.16 -28.02 10.28
N LEU A 85 -7.46 -29.08 9.85
CA LEU A 85 -8.06 -30.16 9.07
C LEU A 85 -8.85 -31.08 10.00
N ILE A 86 -10.11 -31.34 9.68
CA ILE A 86 -10.96 -32.32 10.39
C ILE A 86 -10.50 -33.75 10.04
N ASP A 87 -10.11 -33.96 8.79
CA ASP A 87 -9.57 -35.21 8.27
C ASP A 87 -8.37 -34.93 7.35
N ALA A 88 -7.44 -35.87 7.25
CA ALA A 88 -6.20 -35.70 6.48
C ALA A 88 -6.44 -35.54 4.97
N SER A 89 -7.65 -35.81 4.48
CA SER A 89 -7.97 -35.97 3.07
C SER A 89 -9.00 -34.99 2.51
N SER A 90 -9.68 -34.18 3.34
CA SER A 90 -10.77 -33.34 2.87
C SER A 90 -10.87 -31.99 3.57
N VAL A 91 -11.61 -31.09 2.94
CA VAL A 91 -12.03 -29.81 3.51
C VAL A 91 -13.52 -29.64 3.27
N VAL A 92 -14.24 -29.27 4.33
CA VAL A 92 -15.69 -29.05 4.30
C VAL A 92 -15.94 -27.55 4.34
N ILE A 93 -16.61 -27.04 3.32
CA ILE A 93 -16.98 -25.63 3.21
C ILE A 93 -18.49 -25.56 3.32
N SER A 94 -19.00 -24.72 4.23
CA SER A 94 -20.43 -24.49 4.35
C SER A 94 -20.76 -23.01 4.34
N ARG A 95 -21.92 -22.68 3.77
CA ARG A 95 -22.45 -21.33 3.76
C ARG A 95 -23.92 -21.35 4.17
N GLU A 96 -24.19 -20.64 5.24
CA GLU A 96 -25.54 -20.45 5.77
C GLU A 96 -26.03 -19.06 5.39
N ILE A 97 -27.25 -18.97 4.86
CA ILE A 97 -27.89 -17.71 4.48
C ILE A 97 -29.28 -17.66 5.11
N SER A 98 -29.54 -16.65 5.92
CA SER A 98 -30.80 -16.47 6.63
C SER A 98 -31.42 -15.11 6.33
N ALA A 99 -32.72 -15.08 6.10
CA ALA A 99 -33.47 -13.83 5.97
C ALA A 99 -33.64 -13.18 7.35
N THR A 100 -33.40 -11.88 7.43
CA THR A 100 -33.80 -11.03 8.56
C THR A 100 -34.84 -10.02 8.11
N THR A 101 -35.46 -9.29 9.03
CA THR A 101 -36.61 -8.39 8.77
C THR A 101 -36.34 -7.34 7.67
N SER A 102 -35.08 -6.98 7.43
CA SER A 102 -34.70 -5.97 6.44
C SER A 102 -33.53 -6.37 5.51
N ASN A 103 -32.81 -7.46 5.77
CA ASN A 103 -31.60 -7.84 5.04
C ASN A 103 -31.40 -9.36 5.00
N ILE A 104 -30.36 -9.82 4.29
CA ILE A 104 -29.87 -11.21 4.40
C ILE A 104 -28.61 -11.24 5.26
N ARG A 105 -28.50 -12.25 6.12
CA ARG A 105 -27.26 -12.57 6.83
C ARG A 105 -26.64 -13.79 6.17
N SER A 106 -25.38 -13.69 5.79
CA SER A 106 -24.63 -14.78 5.19
C SER A 106 -23.37 -15.07 6.02
N ARG A 107 -23.10 -16.35 6.30
CA ARG A 107 -21.93 -16.81 7.06
C ARG A 107 -21.29 -17.96 6.32
N SER A 108 -20.00 -17.85 6.03
CA SER A 108 -19.19 -18.93 5.47
C SER A 108 -18.34 -19.58 6.55
N ARG A 109 -18.20 -20.90 6.48
CA ARG A 109 -17.34 -21.69 7.35
C ARG A 109 -16.48 -22.64 6.53
N VAL A 110 -15.25 -22.84 6.98
CA VAL A 110 -14.33 -23.86 6.46
C VAL A 110 -13.95 -24.73 7.64
N ASN A 111 -14.21 -26.03 7.57
CA ASN A 111 -14.02 -26.98 8.66
C ASN A 111 -14.66 -26.51 9.99
N GLY A 112 -15.84 -25.87 9.90
CA GLY A 112 -16.57 -25.33 11.05
C GLY A 112 -16.09 -23.96 11.54
N VAL A 113 -14.91 -23.49 11.13
CA VAL A 113 -14.36 -22.17 11.48
C VAL A 113 -15.01 -21.08 10.64
N LEU A 114 -15.45 -19.98 11.26
CA LEU A 114 -16.03 -18.83 10.55
C LEU A 114 -14.93 -18.07 9.79
N VAL A 115 -15.13 -17.88 8.49
CA VAL A 115 -14.16 -17.18 7.63
C VAL A 115 -14.78 -15.94 6.97
N ASN A 116 -13.93 -14.96 6.67
CA ASN A 116 -14.33 -13.75 5.97
C ASN A 116 -14.33 -13.95 4.44
N ARG A 117 -14.77 -12.92 3.71
CA ARG A 117 -14.86 -12.98 2.24
C ARG A 117 -13.51 -13.08 1.54
N GLN A 118 -12.46 -12.49 2.10
CA GLN A 118 -11.13 -12.49 1.48
C GLN A 118 -10.57 -13.92 1.48
N VAL A 119 -10.58 -14.59 2.63
CA VAL A 119 -10.15 -15.99 2.77
C VAL A 119 -10.96 -16.91 1.84
N MET A 120 -12.28 -16.68 1.73
CA MET A 120 -13.11 -17.44 0.78
C MET A 120 -12.72 -17.23 -0.69
N ASN A 121 -12.36 -16.01 -1.10
CA ASN A 121 -11.94 -15.75 -2.48
C ASN A 121 -10.60 -16.44 -2.79
N GLU A 122 -9.63 -16.38 -1.87
CA GLU A 122 -8.33 -17.05 -2.01
C GLU A 122 -8.48 -18.57 -2.04
N LEU A 123 -9.35 -19.13 -1.19
CA LEU A 123 -9.67 -20.56 -1.18
C LEU A 123 -10.36 -21.00 -2.48
N ARG A 124 -11.31 -20.20 -2.96
CA ARG A 124 -12.01 -20.45 -4.24
C ARG A 124 -11.04 -20.58 -5.41
N GLU A 125 -10.06 -19.68 -5.50
CA GLU A 125 -9.03 -19.69 -6.56
C GLU A 125 -8.21 -21.00 -6.60
N LYS A 126 -8.07 -21.67 -5.46
CA LYS A 126 -7.35 -22.96 -5.36
C LYS A 126 -8.22 -24.17 -5.68
N LEU A 127 -9.55 -24.06 -5.50
CA LEU A 127 -10.47 -25.21 -5.54
C LEU A 127 -11.22 -25.36 -6.86
N VAL A 128 -11.79 -24.26 -7.37
CA VAL A 128 -12.72 -24.30 -8.50
C VAL A 128 -12.52 -23.12 -9.43
N GLU A 129 -12.44 -23.41 -10.72
CA GLU A 129 -12.57 -22.42 -11.79
C GLU A 129 -13.95 -22.54 -12.44
N ILE A 130 -14.76 -21.48 -12.33
CA ILE A 130 -16.11 -21.43 -12.91
C ILE A 130 -16.09 -20.61 -14.19
N THR A 131 -16.37 -21.28 -15.31
CA THR A 131 -16.52 -20.69 -16.62
C THR A 131 -18.02 -20.58 -16.95
N ALA A 132 -18.63 -19.46 -16.54
CA ALA A 132 -20.05 -19.17 -16.73
C ALA A 132 -20.30 -17.68 -17.05
N GLN A 133 -21.50 -17.33 -17.51
CA GLN A 133 -21.87 -15.95 -17.86
C GLN A 133 -21.60 -14.97 -16.70
N GLY A 134 -20.81 -13.92 -16.97
CA GLY A 134 -20.55 -12.84 -16.02
C GLY A 134 -19.42 -13.07 -15.00
N GLN A 135 -18.74 -14.23 -15.02
CA GLN A 135 -17.64 -14.53 -14.08
C GLN A 135 -16.24 -14.52 -14.71
N SER A 136 -16.11 -14.11 -15.98
CA SER A 136 -14.84 -13.93 -16.72
C SER A 136 -13.87 -12.88 -16.12
N VAL A 137 -14.16 -12.33 -14.94
CA VAL A 137 -13.40 -11.24 -14.29
C VAL A 137 -11.94 -11.61 -14.03
N GLN A 138 -11.64 -12.91 -13.84
CA GLN A 138 -10.26 -13.37 -13.61
C GLN A 138 -9.41 -13.34 -14.89
N VAL A 139 -10.00 -13.71 -16.02
CA VAL A 139 -9.35 -13.79 -17.33
C VAL A 139 -8.85 -12.42 -17.83
N GLY A 140 -9.41 -11.33 -17.30
CA GLY A 140 -9.03 -9.96 -17.65
C GLY A 140 -7.87 -9.35 -16.83
N LYS A 141 -7.40 -10.00 -15.77
CA LYS A 141 -6.31 -9.42 -14.95
C LYS A 141 -4.97 -9.60 -15.65
N SER A 142 -4.29 -8.48 -15.95
CA SER A 142 -2.97 -8.50 -16.62
C SER A 142 -1.92 -9.35 -15.88
N SER A 143 -1.98 -9.42 -14.54
CA SER A 143 -1.09 -10.29 -13.74
C SER A 143 -1.30 -11.77 -14.05
N GLN A 144 -2.55 -12.22 -14.15
CA GLN A 144 -2.88 -13.62 -14.41
C GLN A 144 -2.57 -14.01 -15.85
N VAL A 145 -2.87 -13.12 -16.80
CA VAL A 145 -2.51 -13.28 -18.22
C VAL A 145 -0.99 -13.39 -18.39
N ARG A 146 -0.22 -12.57 -17.67
CA ARG A 146 1.24 -12.70 -17.63
C ARG A 146 1.66 -14.05 -17.07
N ASP A 147 1.10 -14.47 -15.95
CA ASP A 147 1.47 -15.74 -15.32
C ASP A 147 1.16 -16.92 -16.24
N TRP A 148 0.04 -16.88 -16.97
CA TRP A 148 -0.25 -17.85 -18.02
C TRP A 148 0.81 -17.83 -19.13
N LEU A 149 1.12 -16.67 -19.70
CA LEU A 149 2.14 -16.60 -20.76
C LEU A 149 3.51 -17.12 -20.27
N ASP A 150 3.89 -16.74 -19.06
CA ASP A 150 5.16 -17.12 -18.45
C ASP A 150 5.22 -18.64 -18.22
N VAL A 151 4.13 -19.23 -17.71
CA VAL A 151 3.97 -20.68 -17.53
C VAL A 151 4.01 -21.42 -18.87
N TYR A 152 3.31 -20.91 -19.89
CA TYR A 152 3.34 -21.48 -21.23
C TYR A 152 4.73 -21.42 -21.86
N GLY A 153 5.50 -20.37 -21.58
CA GLY A 153 6.90 -20.25 -22.02
C GLY A 153 7.87 -21.20 -21.31
N GLY A 154 7.42 -21.93 -20.28
CA GLY A 154 8.14 -22.99 -19.60
C GLY A 154 9.19 -22.52 -18.58
N ASP A 155 9.89 -23.49 -17.98
CA ASP A 155 10.80 -23.27 -16.84
C ASP A 155 11.89 -22.23 -17.10
N ALA A 156 12.44 -22.17 -18.32
CA ALA A 156 13.47 -21.20 -18.67
C ALA A 156 12.97 -19.75 -18.52
N LEU A 157 11.70 -19.50 -18.88
CA LEU A 157 11.07 -18.19 -18.75
C LEU A 157 10.81 -17.87 -17.27
N LEU A 158 10.30 -18.83 -16.51
CA LEU A 158 10.09 -18.69 -15.06
C LEU A 158 11.39 -18.42 -14.29
N GLN A 159 12.49 -19.10 -14.64
CA GLN A 159 13.82 -18.85 -14.09
C GLN A 159 14.32 -17.43 -14.41
N GLN A 160 14.12 -16.96 -15.64
CA GLN A 160 14.48 -15.59 -16.03
C GLN A 160 13.66 -14.55 -15.23
N ARG A 161 12.38 -14.82 -14.97
CA ARG A 161 11.54 -13.98 -14.10
C ARG A 161 12.07 -13.93 -12.66
N GLN A 162 12.51 -15.06 -12.10
CA GLN A 162 13.10 -15.12 -10.76
C GLN A 162 14.44 -14.37 -10.68
N ALA A 163 15.26 -14.43 -11.74
CA ALA A 163 16.48 -13.65 -11.83
C ALA A 163 16.21 -12.13 -11.83
N ILE A 164 15.15 -11.69 -12.52
CA ILE A 164 14.71 -10.28 -12.49
C ILE A 164 14.26 -9.88 -11.09
N ALA A 165 13.46 -10.70 -10.41
CA ALA A 165 13.02 -10.41 -9.05
C ALA A 165 14.22 -10.16 -8.12
N SER A 166 15.27 -10.98 -8.25
CA SER A 166 16.51 -10.82 -7.48
C SER A 166 17.28 -9.54 -7.85
N ALA A 167 17.43 -9.26 -9.15
CA ALA A 167 18.08 -8.05 -9.63
C ALA A 167 17.32 -6.76 -9.24
N PHE A 168 15.99 -6.83 -9.20
CA PHE A 168 15.13 -5.72 -8.80
C PHE A 168 15.35 -5.35 -7.32
N VAL A 169 15.45 -6.34 -6.44
CA VAL A 169 15.76 -6.10 -5.01
C VAL A 169 17.11 -5.40 -4.85
N VAL A 170 18.15 -5.86 -5.56
CA VAL A 170 19.48 -5.23 -5.51
C VAL A 170 19.44 -3.79 -6.02
N TYR A 171 18.75 -3.54 -7.13
CA TYR A 171 18.56 -2.17 -7.64
C TYR A 171 17.81 -1.29 -6.63
N GLN A 172 16.74 -1.80 -6.03
CA GLN A 172 15.94 -1.04 -5.06
C GLN A 172 16.76 -0.66 -3.81
N GLN A 173 17.63 -1.56 -3.34
CA GLN A 173 18.56 -1.27 -2.24
C GLN A 173 19.56 -0.17 -2.61
N ALA A 174 20.16 -0.23 -3.80
CA ALA A 174 21.10 0.79 -4.28
C ALA A 174 20.41 2.16 -4.47
N HIS A 175 19.21 2.16 -5.03
CA HIS A 175 18.39 3.37 -5.22
C HIS A 175 18.03 4.02 -3.87
N LEU A 176 17.59 3.21 -2.89
CA LEU A 176 17.22 3.70 -1.57
C LEU A 176 18.43 4.25 -0.79
N ALA A 177 19.60 3.60 -0.91
CA ALA A 177 20.83 4.09 -0.32
C ALA A 177 21.28 5.44 -0.92
N LEU A 178 21.14 5.61 -2.24
CA LEU A 178 21.43 6.87 -2.92
C LEU A 178 20.49 7.99 -2.47
N GLU A 179 19.17 7.73 -2.40
CA GLU A 179 18.19 8.73 -1.96
C GLU A 179 18.39 9.13 -0.49
N GLN A 180 18.72 8.17 0.38
CA GLN A 180 19.10 8.46 1.77
C GLN A 180 20.38 9.32 1.85
N ARG A 181 21.37 9.07 1.00
CA ARG A 181 22.59 9.88 0.95
C ARG A 181 22.31 11.29 0.43
N ARG A 182 21.50 11.44 -0.61
CA ARG A 182 21.11 12.75 -1.18
C ARG A 182 20.35 13.60 -0.18
N THR A 183 19.42 13.00 0.56
CA THR A 183 18.68 13.69 1.63
C THR A 183 19.61 14.12 2.76
N SER A 184 20.45 13.21 3.26
CA SER A 184 21.46 13.53 4.28
C SER A 184 22.46 14.60 3.83
N ASP A 185 22.94 14.57 2.58
CA ASP A 185 23.89 15.57 2.08
C ASP A 185 23.23 16.94 1.89
N ARG A 186 21.96 16.97 1.46
CA ARG A 186 21.18 18.22 1.40
C ARG A 186 20.99 18.85 2.78
N GLU A 187 20.65 18.05 3.80
CA GLU A 187 20.53 18.53 5.18
C GLU A 187 21.89 19.02 5.72
N ARG A 188 22.97 18.27 5.43
CA ARG A 188 24.33 18.63 5.78
C ARG A 188 24.75 19.95 5.14
N LEU A 189 24.48 20.17 3.85
CA LEU A 189 24.80 21.42 3.15
C LEU A 189 24.03 22.61 3.73
N GLN A 190 22.73 22.44 4.04
CA GLN A 190 21.95 23.48 4.71
C GLN A 190 22.51 23.82 6.10
N GLN A 191 22.94 22.82 6.85
CA GLN A 191 23.56 23.02 8.15
C GLN A 191 24.94 23.68 8.02
N LEU A 192 25.75 23.29 7.04
CA LEU A 192 27.02 23.94 6.72
C LEU A 192 26.83 25.42 6.38
N ASP A 193 25.85 25.76 5.53
CA ASP A 193 25.57 27.15 5.17
C ASP A 193 25.18 27.98 6.40
N LEU A 194 24.30 27.44 7.26
CA LEU A 194 23.89 28.10 8.50
C LEU A 194 25.06 28.30 9.46
N LEU A 195 25.83 27.25 9.72
CA LEU A 195 26.98 27.31 10.63
C LEU A 195 28.07 28.25 10.09
N THR A 196 28.30 28.23 8.77
CA THR A 196 29.26 29.14 8.11
C THR A 196 28.82 30.59 8.25
N TYR A 197 27.54 30.89 8.02
CA TYR A 197 26.98 32.23 8.22
C TYR A 197 27.13 32.68 9.67
N GLN A 198 26.81 31.82 10.64
CA GLN A 198 26.94 32.14 12.07
C GLN A 198 28.40 32.39 12.48
N VAL A 199 29.34 31.56 12.01
CA VAL A 199 30.78 31.74 12.26
C VAL A 199 31.28 33.04 11.63
N GLN A 200 30.83 33.38 10.41
CA GLN A 200 31.21 34.65 9.77
C GLN A 200 30.64 35.87 10.50
N GLU A 201 29.37 35.83 10.91
CA GLU A 201 28.73 36.94 11.64
C GLU A 201 29.37 37.16 13.02
N LEU A 202 29.54 36.09 13.82
CA LEU A 202 30.15 36.16 15.14
C LEU A 202 31.65 36.47 15.07
N GLY A 203 32.35 35.97 14.04
CA GLY A 203 33.74 36.29 13.78
C GLY A 203 33.94 37.75 13.41
N ALA A 204 33.06 38.34 12.59
CA ALA A 204 33.10 39.75 12.24
C ALA A 204 32.87 40.68 13.46
N ALA A 205 32.05 40.25 14.42
CA ALA A 205 31.77 41.00 15.64
C ALA A 205 32.97 41.08 16.61
N ASN A 206 34.03 40.29 16.41
CA ASN A 206 35.27 40.30 17.22
C ASN A 206 35.01 40.29 18.74
N LEU A 207 34.34 39.25 19.23
CA LEU A 207 33.94 39.12 20.64
C LEU A 207 35.12 38.58 21.49
N SER A 208 35.99 39.46 21.98
CA SER A 208 37.17 39.06 22.77
C SER A 208 36.95 39.09 24.29
N GLU A 209 36.17 40.04 24.80
CA GLU A 209 36.01 40.26 26.24
C GLU A 209 34.55 40.12 26.68
N SER A 210 34.26 39.23 27.64
CA SER A 210 32.89 38.96 28.09
C SER A 210 32.22 40.14 28.80
N ASN A 211 33.00 41.07 29.34
CA ASN A 211 32.58 42.27 30.06
C ASN A 211 32.66 43.55 29.21
N GLU A 212 32.97 43.45 27.90
CA GLU A 212 33.09 44.61 27.00
C GLU A 212 31.83 45.48 27.03
N LEU A 213 30.64 44.87 27.01
CA LEU A 213 29.38 45.61 27.03
C LEU A 213 29.19 46.42 28.32
N GLU A 214 29.62 45.88 29.45
CA GLU A 214 29.50 46.55 30.76
C GLU A 214 30.47 47.73 30.85
N GLN A 215 31.69 47.54 30.34
CA GLN A 215 32.70 48.60 30.26
C GLN A 215 32.24 49.75 29.35
N LEU A 216 31.75 49.42 28.15
CA LEU A 216 31.26 50.43 27.20
C LEU A 216 30.04 51.18 27.73
N GLN A 217 29.15 50.53 28.49
CA GLN A 217 28.02 51.20 29.15
C GLN A 217 28.49 52.22 30.19
N GLN A 218 29.48 51.86 31.02
CA GLN A 218 30.09 52.78 31.97
C GLN A 218 30.78 53.95 31.27
N GLU A 219 31.49 53.69 30.17
CA GLU A 219 32.14 54.72 29.35
C GLU A 219 31.12 55.66 28.71
N ARG A 220 30.03 55.13 28.11
CA ARG A 220 28.94 55.93 27.53
C ARG A 220 28.29 56.83 28.58
N ASP A 221 27.98 56.29 29.76
CA ASP A 221 27.34 57.06 30.83
C ASP A 221 28.24 58.21 31.28
N ARG A 222 29.55 57.97 31.38
CA ARG A 222 30.54 59.01 31.66
C ARG A 222 30.54 60.07 30.55
N LEU A 223 30.72 59.67 29.28
CA LEU A 223 30.81 60.56 28.11
C LEU A 223 29.54 61.43 27.93
N THR A 224 28.36 60.85 28.18
CA THR A 224 27.07 61.56 28.09
C THR A 224 26.97 62.69 29.12
N HIS A 225 27.50 62.47 30.32
CA HIS A 225 27.46 63.44 31.43
C HIS A 225 28.72 64.30 31.55
N VAL A 226 29.67 64.25 30.59
CA VAL A 226 30.94 65.02 30.67
C VAL A 226 30.70 66.51 30.84
N VAL A 227 29.76 67.10 30.09
CA VAL A 227 29.47 68.54 30.15
C VAL A 227 28.85 68.92 31.50
N ASP A 228 27.92 68.11 32.01
CA ASP A 228 27.30 68.32 33.33
C ASP A 228 28.35 68.18 34.45
N LEU A 229 29.25 67.20 34.33
CA LEU A 229 30.34 66.96 35.28
C LEU A 229 31.37 68.08 35.26
N GLN A 230 31.73 68.63 34.10
CA GLN A 230 32.60 69.81 33.99
C GLN A 230 31.96 71.03 34.67
N GLN A 231 30.69 71.31 34.36
CA GLN A 231 29.96 72.44 34.95
C GLN A 231 29.80 72.30 36.46
N ALA A 232 29.49 71.10 36.95
CA ALA A 232 29.39 70.82 38.38
C ALA A 232 30.74 70.95 39.08
N SER A 233 31.82 70.45 38.48
CA SER A 233 33.19 70.55 39.01
C SER A 233 33.63 72.01 39.13
N TYR A 234 33.34 72.83 38.12
CA TYR A 234 33.63 74.26 38.14
C TYR A 234 32.85 75.00 39.22
N LYS A 235 31.55 74.71 39.39
CA LYS A 235 30.73 75.29 40.47
C LYS A 235 31.28 74.95 41.87
N VAL A 236 31.74 73.71 42.08
CA VAL A 236 32.34 73.31 43.36
C VAL A 236 33.68 74.04 43.58
N TYR A 237 34.54 74.10 42.56
CA TYR A 237 35.80 74.85 42.63
C TYR A 237 35.57 76.32 42.99
N GLN A 238 34.59 76.96 42.35
CA GLN A 238 34.27 78.37 42.61
C GLN A 238 33.84 78.63 44.06
N ALA A 239 32.98 77.77 44.61
CA ALA A 239 32.53 77.88 45.99
C ALA A 239 33.67 77.70 47.01
N LEU A 240 34.65 76.84 46.70
CA LEU A 240 35.72 76.52 47.63
C LEU A 240 36.89 77.51 47.59
N TYR A 241 37.34 77.94 46.41
CA TYR A 241 38.65 78.60 46.26
C TYR A 241 38.66 79.87 45.42
N GLN A 242 37.81 80.00 44.39
CA GLN A 242 37.87 81.14 43.48
C GLN A 242 36.49 81.64 43.03
N ASN A 243 36.05 82.78 43.56
CA ASN A 243 34.80 83.41 43.14
C ASN A 243 35.06 84.54 42.13
N ASP A 244 35.11 84.21 40.84
CA ASP A 244 35.19 85.20 39.74
C ASP A 244 33.81 85.80 39.35
N GLY A 245 32.79 85.64 40.21
CA GLY A 245 31.44 86.12 39.95
C GLY A 245 31.31 87.65 40.02
N ASN A 246 30.40 88.21 39.20
CA ASN A 246 30.09 89.64 39.16
C ASN A 246 29.56 90.23 40.50
N ASP A 247 29.17 89.39 41.47
CA ASP A 247 28.88 89.77 42.85
C ASP A 247 30.14 89.56 43.70
N GLY A 248 31.14 90.43 43.50
CA GLY A 248 32.47 90.37 44.12
C GLY A 248 32.54 90.56 45.64
N ASP A 249 31.44 90.31 46.37
CA ASP A 249 31.34 90.47 47.83
C ASP A 249 31.02 89.15 48.57
N THR A 250 30.91 88.01 47.88
CA THR A 250 30.70 86.72 48.57
C THR A 250 32.04 86.02 48.82
N PRO A 251 32.47 85.87 50.09
CA PRO A 251 33.74 85.21 50.41
C PRO A 251 33.68 83.71 50.12
N THR A 252 34.77 83.13 49.61
CA THR A 252 34.87 81.68 49.43
C THR A 252 35.01 80.97 50.77
N VAL A 253 34.82 79.65 50.78
CA VAL A 253 35.07 78.87 52.02
C VAL A 253 36.51 79.02 52.48
N THR A 254 37.48 79.07 51.56
CA THR A 254 38.90 79.28 51.91
C THR A 254 39.14 80.67 52.50
N ASP A 255 38.47 81.72 51.97
CA ASP A 255 38.57 83.08 52.52
C ASP A 255 37.98 83.16 53.94
N LEU A 256 36.78 82.60 54.15
CA LEU A 256 36.13 82.58 55.46
C LEU A 256 36.94 81.83 56.51
N LEU A 257 37.59 80.74 56.11
CA LEU A 257 38.50 79.99 56.99
C LEU A 257 39.77 80.79 57.29
N GLY A 258 40.34 81.49 56.30
CA GLY A 258 41.49 82.37 56.50
C GLY A 258 41.20 83.55 57.44
N ASP A 259 40.03 84.19 57.29
CA ASP A 259 39.57 85.25 58.20
C ASP A 259 39.38 84.71 59.63
N SER A 260 38.81 83.50 59.76
CA SER A 260 38.64 82.84 61.05
C SER A 260 39.98 82.44 61.67
N GLU A 261 40.96 82.04 60.86
CA GLU A 261 42.33 81.73 61.31
C GLU A 261 42.99 82.99 61.88
N ALA A 262 42.90 84.12 61.17
CA ALA A 262 43.49 85.38 61.60
C ALA A 262 42.91 85.85 62.95
N GLU A 263 41.58 85.83 63.10
CA GLU A 263 40.93 86.21 64.36
C GLU A 263 41.30 85.25 65.51
N LEU A 264 41.33 83.93 65.25
CA LEU A 264 41.74 82.95 66.27
C LEU A 264 43.21 83.11 66.67
N LEU A 265 44.09 83.45 65.72
CA LEU A 265 45.51 83.72 65.99
C LEU A 265 45.66 84.86 67.00
N ASP A 266 44.94 85.97 66.77
CA ASP A 266 44.91 87.11 67.68
C ASP A 266 44.31 86.70 69.04
N MET A 267 43.26 85.88 69.05
CA MET A 267 42.64 85.38 70.28
C MET A 267 43.56 84.48 71.11
N VAL A 268 44.41 83.66 70.47
CA VAL A 268 45.37 82.78 71.15
C VAL A 268 46.43 83.57 71.93
N GLU A 269 46.76 84.79 71.49
CA GLU A 269 47.65 85.68 72.27
C GLU A 269 47.05 86.04 73.64
N TYR A 270 45.72 86.09 73.75
CA TYR A 270 45.00 86.35 75.00
C TYR A 270 44.68 85.07 75.79
N ASP A 271 44.35 83.96 75.13
CA ASP A 271 44.03 82.67 75.77
C ASP A 271 44.59 81.46 74.99
N SER A 272 45.66 80.87 75.54
CA SER A 272 46.31 79.68 74.97
C SER A 272 45.42 78.43 74.86
N GLN A 273 44.27 78.36 75.55
CA GLN A 273 43.34 77.23 75.41
C GLN A 273 42.71 77.16 74.00
N LEU A 274 42.79 78.24 73.22
CA LEU A 274 42.26 78.32 71.86
C LEU A 274 43.20 77.74 70.79
N GLN A 275 44.43 77.35 71.16
CA GLN A 275 45.43 76.82 70.22
C GLN A 275 44.91 75.59 69.44
N ASP A 276 44.25 74.66 70.11
CA ASP A 276 43.70 73.46 69.46
C ASP A 276 42.60 73.80 68.43
N LEU A 277 41.85 74.90 68.65
CA LEU A 277 40.81 75.36 67.71
C LEU A 277 41.44 76.05 66.48
N LEU A 278 42.51 76.81 66.67
CA LEU A 278 43.29 77.41 65.58
C LEU A 278 43.90 76.32 64.68
N ASP A 279 44.49 75.28 65.28
CA ASP A 279 45.08 74.17 64.54
C ASP A 279 43.99 73.39 63.75
N LEU A 280 42.79 73.22 64.32
CA LEU A 280 41.64 72.66 63.59
C LEU A 280 41.20 73.50 62.39
N ILE A 281 41.21 74.83 62.48
CA ILE A 281 40.89 75.72 61.36
C ILE A 281 41.95 75.63 60.26
N ARG A 282 43.24 75.57 60.61
CA ARG A 282 44.35 75.36 59.66
C ARG A 282 44.21 74.03 58.92
N ASP A 283 43.93 72.96 59.64
CA ASP A 283 43.70 71.64 59.06
C ASP A 283 42.50 71.65 58.12
N ALA A 284 41.40 72.30 58.50
CA ALA A 284 40.22 72.46 57.65
C ALA A 284 40.53 73.25 56.37
N GLN A 285 41.30 74.34 56.46
CA GLN A 285 41.70 75.14 55.31
C GLN A 285 42.59 74.37 54.34
N MET A 286 43.54 73.58 54.85
CA MET A 286 44.36 72.69 54.02
C MET A 286 43.51 71.64 53.31
N ALA A 287 42.56 71.01 54.02
CA ALA A 287 41.67 70.01 53.44
C ALA A 287 40.77 70.60 52.35
N VAL A 288 40.18 71.78 52.58
CA VAL A 288 39.34 72.48 51.61
C VAL A 288 40.14 72.87 50.36
N SER A 289 41.34 73.41 50.54
CA SER A 289 42.23 73.79 49.44
C SER A 289 42.62 72.57 48.59
N GLU A 290 42.89 71.42 49.22
CA GLU A 290 43.22 70.20 48.50
C GLU A 290 42.02 69.64 47.71
N VAL A 291 40.80 69.68 48.29
CA VAL A 291 39.58 69.30 47.56
C VAL A 291 39.34 70.23 46.37
N ALA A 292 39.52 71.54 46.54
CA ALA A 292 39.39 72.51 45.45
C ALA A 292 40.39 72.25 44.33
N ARG A 293 41.65 71.96 44.67
CA ARG A 293 42.68 71.60 43.70
C ARG A 293 42.31 70.32 42.93
N GLN A 294 41.91 69.27 43.64
CA GLN A 294 41.54 67.99 43.03
C GLN A 294 40.32 68.09 42.12
N ILE A 295 39.27 68.82 42.51
CA ILE A 295 38.06 68.97 41.69
C ILE A 295 38.31 69.83 40.45
N ASN A 296 39.18 70.85 40.54
CA ASN A 296 39.61 71.63 39.38
C ASN A 296 40.40 70.77 38.40
N THR A 297 41.39 70.03 38.88
CA THR A 297 42.16 69.09 38.05
C THR A 297 41.27 68.01 37.44
N TYR A 298 40.27 67.51 38.16
CA TYR A 298 39.31 66.56 37.61
C TYR A 298 38.49 67.19 36.47
N GLY A 299 37.95 68.40 36.67
CA GLY A 299 37.15 69.11 35.67
C GLY A 299 37.94 69.48 34.41
N GLU A 300 39.18 69.95 34.54
CA GLU A 300 40.07 70.28 33.42
C GLU A 300 40.44 69.06 32.57
N ASN A 301 40.54 67.89 33.19
CA ASN A 301 40.87 66.63 32.51
C ASN A 301 39.65 65.93 31.89
N LEU A 302 38.44 66.44 32.09
CA LEU A 302 37.28 65.94 31.37
C LEU A 302 37.33 66.50 29.95
N GLU A 303 37.40 65.64 28.94
CA GLU A 303 37.32 66.02 27.53
C GLU A 303 35.98 65.58 26.94
N ALA A 304 35.25 66.52 26.34
CA ALA A 304 34.04 66.19 25.58
C ALA A 304 34.47 65.69 24.20
N ASP A 305 34.35 64.39 23.97
CA ASP A 305 34.64 63.74 22.70
C ASP A 305 33.36 63.15 22.08
N PRO A 306 32.63 63.93 21.26
CA PRO A 306 31.42 63.46 20.59
C PRO A 306 31.68 62.29 19.64
N GLN A 307 32.86 62.22 19.03
CA GLN A 307 33.22 61.18 18.07
C GLN A 307 33.41 59.85 18.80
N ARG A 308 34.09 59.85 19.95
CA ARG A 308 34.21 58.68 20.81
C ARG A 308 32.88 58.18 21.34
N LEU A 309 31.97 59.09 21.73
CA LEU A 309 30.63 58.71 22.17
C LEU A 309 29.86 57.97 21.07
N GLU A 310 29.92 58.46 19.82
CA GLU A 310 29.27 57.80 18.68
C GLU A 310 29.85 56.40 18.41
N GLU A 311 31.18 56.24 18.46
CA GLU A 311 31.86 54.94 18.34
C GLU A 311 31.39 53.95 19.41
N VAL A 312 31.34 54.39 20.68
CA VAL A 312 30.91 53.57 21.82
C VAL A 312 29.44 53.16 21.66
N GLU A 313 28.56 54.07 21.27
CA GLU A 313 27.15 53.78 21.04
C GLU A 313 26.92 52.83 19.86
N GLU A 314 27.70 52.96 18.78
CA GLU A 314 27.66 52.05 17.64
C GLU A 314 28.11 50.64 18.03
N ARG A 315 29.22 50.53 18.78
CA ARG A 315 29.69 49.23 19.32
C ARG A 315 28.70 48.60 20.29
N ILE A 316 28.08 49.37 21.18
CA ILE A 316 27.02 48.87 22.07
C ILE A 316 25.83 48.34 21.28
N ARG A 317 25.44 49.02 20.18
CA ARG A 317 24.34 48.56 19.32
C ARG A 317 24.68 47.24 18.64
N GLU A 318 25.90 47.12 18.09
CA GLU A 318 26.41 45.88 17.49
C GLU A 318 26.37 44.72 18.49
N LEU A 319 26.98 44.89 19.67
CA LEU A 319 27.01 43.86 20.72
C LEU A 319 25.61 43.45 21.18
N LYS A 320 24.68 44.40 21.34
CA LYS A 320 23.28 44.11 21.70
C LYS A 320 22.55 43.32 20.61
N GLN A 321 22.82 43.57 19.33
CA GLN A 321 22.25 42.78 18.24
C GLN A 321 22.76 41.33 18.27
N ILE A 322 24.05 41.14 18.52
CA ILE A 322 24.66 39.82 18.66
C ILE A 322 24.07 39.05 19.84
N ILE A 323 24.02 39.65 21.02
CA ILE A 323 23.41 39.05 22.23
C ILE A 323 21.95 38.67 21.93
N ARG A 324 21.15 39.57 21.35
CA ARG A 324 19.76 39.25 20.99
C ARG A 324 19.62 38.02 20.09
N LYS A 325 20.58 37.76 19.21
CA LYS A 325 20.57 36.60 18.29
C LYS A 325 21.15 35.33 18.92
N TYR A 326 22.18 35.43 19.77
CA TYR A 326 23.05 34.30 20.12
C TYR A 326 23.15 33.98 21.62
N GLY A 327 22.52 34.75 22.51
CA GLY A 327 22.42 34.39 23.93
C GLY A 327 22.10 35.58 24.86
N PRO A 328 21.65 35.35 26.10
CA PRO A 328 21.26 36.44 26.99
C PRO A 328 22.45 37.31 27.45
N THR A 329 23.68 36.80 27.38
CA THR A 329 24.91 37.54 27.70
C THR A 329 25.95 37.44 26.59
N LEU A 330 26.98 38.31 26.64
CA LEU A 330 28.10 38.27 25.71
C LEU A 330 28.93 36.98 25.86
N ALA A 331 29.05 36.46 27.08
CA ALA A 331 29.69 35.18 27.36
C ALA A 331 28.97 34.01 26.66
N ASP A 332 27.63 34.03 26.63
CA ASP A 332 26.84 33.01 25.92
C ASP A 332 27.07 33.06 24.41
N ALA A 333 27.15 34.27 23.83
CA ALA A 333 27.45 34.44 22.40
C ALA A 333 28.86 33.92 22.03
N ILE A 334 29.87 34.15 22.88
CA ILE A 334 31.24 33.61 22.70
C ILE A 334 31.23 32.07 22.82
N ALA A 335 30.53 31.52 23.82
CA ALA A 335 30.40 30.08 23.97
C ALA A 335 29.68 29.44 22.76
N HIS A 336 28.65 30.12 22.24
CA HIS A 336 27.95 29.73 21.03
C HIS A 336 28.91 29.70 19.83
N TYR A 337 29.72 30.76 19.63
CA TYR A 337 30.70 30.84 18.55
C TYR A 337 31.67 29.65 18.55
N ASN A 338 32.27 29.34 19.70
CA ASN A 338 33.21 28.23 19.84
C ASN A 338 32.56 26.87 19.53
N ARG A 339 31.32 26.67 19.99
CA ARG A 339 30.55 25.45 19.71
C ARG A 339 30.24 25.31 18.22
N THR A 340 29.76 26.39 17.58
CA THR A 340 29.45 26.42 16.14
C THR A 340 30.69 26.14 15.30
N GLN A 341 31.87 26.65 15.68
CA GLN A 341 33.13 26.34 15.00
C GLN A 341 33.50 24.85 15.10
N ALA A 342 33.36 24.25 16.27
CA ALA A 342 33.62 22.83 16.47
C ALA A 342 32.64 21.94 15.67
N GLU A 343 31.35 22.31 15.67
CA GLU A 343 30.32 21.63 14.87
C GLU A 343 30.61 21.73 13.36
N LEU A 344 30.99 22.91 12.87
CA LEU A 344 31.36 23.13 11.47
C LEU A 344 32.55 22.26 11.05
N ALA A 345 33.59 22.17 11.89
CA ALA A 345 34.76 21.33 11.64
C ALA A 345 34.39 19.85 11.56
N ALA A 346 33.50 19.36 12.42
CA ALA A 346 33.06 17.97 12.43
C ALA A 346 32.23 17.58 11.19
N LEU A 347 31.43 18.49 10.63
CA LEU A 347 30.54 18.25 9.48
C LEU A 347 31.25 18.16 8.11
N THR A 348 32.54 18.47 8.07
CA THR A 348 33.33 18.52 6.83
C THR A 348 33.90 17.16 6.43
N ASP A 349 33.83 16.15 7.32
CA ASP A 349 34.41 14.82 7.12
C ASP A 349 33.30 13.80 6.80
N SER A 350 33.22 13.27 5.57
CA SER A 350 32.32 12.13 5.29
C SER A 350 32.79 11.21 4.17
N GLU A 351 32.73 9.90 4.46
CA GLU A 351 33.52 8.83 3.81
C GLU A 351 32.86 8.12 2.59
N GLN A 352 31.65 8.52 2.15
CA GLN A 352 31.04 7.92 0.95
C GLN A 352 30.56 8.98 -0.05
N SER A 353 31.22 9.03 -1.21
CA SER A 353 30.84 9.92 -2.31
C SER A 353 29.49 9.49 -2.92
N ILE A 354 28.59 10.46 -3.13
CA ILE A 354 27.36 10.29 -3.90
C ILE A 354 27.65 9.69 -5.27
N GLU A 355 28.77 10.05 -5.90
CA GLU A 355 29.18 9.56 -7.21
C GLU A 355 29.33 8.03 -7.24
N ASN A 356 29.84 7.42 -6.16
CA ASN A 356 29.98 5.96 -6.07
C ASN A 356 28.61 5.28 -5.99
N LEU A 357 27.67 5.85 -5.23
CA LEU A 357 26.31 5.31 -5.11
C LEU A 357 25.54 5.46 -6.43
N GLU A 358 25.70 6.58 -7.14
CA GLU A 358 25.11 6.79 -8.48
C GLU A 358 25.66 5.78 -9.50
N GLN A 359 26.96 5.51 -9.48
CA GLN A 359 27.55 4.49 -10.35
C GLN A 359 27.03 3.08 -10.03
N GLN A 360 26.88 2.74 -8.74
CA GLN A 360 26.33 1.46 -8.31
C GLN A 360 24.87 1.29 -8.71
N GLU A 361 24.03 2.29 -8.46
CA GLU A 361 22.62 2.30 -8.87
C GLU A 361 22.49 2.12 -10.39
N LYS A 362 23.25 2.91 -11.17
CA LYS A 362 23.25 2.84 -12.63
C LYS A 362 23.65 1.45 -13.14
N ALA A 363 24.69 0.84 -12.56
CA ALA A 363 25.13 -0.51 -12.93
C ALA A 363 24.05 -1.56 -12.60
N CYS A 364 23.39 -1.45 -11.44
CA CYS A 364 22.29 -2.34 -11.07
C CYS A 364 21.08 -2.18 -12.00
N PHE A 365 20.72 -0.94 -12.33
CA PHE A 365 19.62 -0.63 -13.24
C PHE A 365 19.87 -1.16 -14.66
N GLN A 366 21.11 -1.05 -15.17
CA GLN A 366 21.50 -1.60 -16.46
C GLN A 366 21.36 -3.13 -16.49
N LYS A 367 21.84 -3.83 -15.45
CA LYS A 367 21.69 -5.29 -15.32
C LYS A 367 20.22 -5.70 -15.28
N LEU A 368 19.40 -5.00 -14.50
CA LEU A 368 17.96 -5.22 -14.41
C LEU A 368 17.28 -5.04 -15.78
N THR A 369 17.61 -3.96 -16.48
CA THR A 369 17.02 -3.65 -17.79
C THR A 369 17.40 -4.68 -18.85
N GLN A 370 18.66 -5.15 -18.86
CA GLN A 370 19.09 -6.24 -19.76
C GLN A 370 18.36 -7.56 -19.45
N ALA A 371 18.19 -7.89 -18.16
CA ALA A 371 17.45 -9.07 -17.75
C ALA A 371 15.98 -8.99 -18.16
N CYS A 372 15.36 -7.82 -18.03
CA CYS A 372 14.00 -7.53 -18.49
C CYS A 372 13.88 -7.68 -20.01
N ALA A 373 14.78 -7.09 -20.80
CA ALA A 373 14.75 -7.18 -22.26
C ALA A 373 14.81 -8.64 -22.76
N LYS A 374 15.64 -9.48 -22.11
CA LYS A 374 15.69 -10.92 -22.39
C LYS A 374 14.36 -11.61 -22.08
N LEU A 375 13.71 -11.27 -20.96
CA LEU A 375 12.39 -11.80 -20.62
C LEU A 375 11.33 -11.37 -21.65
N THR A 376 11.35 -10.11 -22.09
CA THR A 376 10.45 -9.59 -23.13
C THR A 376 10.58 -10.40 -24.42
N GLU A 377 11.81 -10.70 -24.87
CA GLU A 377 12.04 -11.52 -26.08
C GLU A 377 11.45 -12.93 -25.93
N MET A 378 11.68 -13.56 -24.77
CA MET A 378 11.12 -14.88 -24.45
C MET A 378 9.59 -14.86 -24.45
N ARG A 379 8.97 -13.83 -23.86
CA ARG A 379 7.52 -13.62 -23.85
C ARG A 379 6.96 -13.38 -25.25
N CYS A 380 7.62 -12.58 -26.09
CA CYS A 380 7.23 -12.39 -27.48
C CYS A 380 7.23 -13.71 -28.28
N LYS A 381 8.24 -14.55 -28.06
CA LYS A 381 8.31 -15.88 -28.69
C LYS A 381 7.20 -16.81 -28.19
N ALA A 382 7.00 -16.87 -26.87
CA ALA A 382 5.94 -17.65 -26.25
C ALA A 382 4.55 -17.17 -26.71
N GLY A 383 4.35 -15.85 -26.84
CA GLY A 383 3.10 -15.23 -27.28
C GLY A 383 2.72 -15.68 -28.67
N LYS A 384 3.63 -15.58 -29.64
CA LYS A 384 3.39 -16.05 -31.02
C LYS A 384 3.08 -17.54 -31.11
N GLN A 385 3.76 -18.35 -30.29
CA GLN A 385 3.50 -19.78 -30.21
C GLN A 385 2.11 -20.07 -29.63
N LEU A 386 1.75 -19.37 -28.54
CA LEU A 386 0.44 -19.48 -27.90
C LEU A 386 -0.68 -19.05 -28.84
N GLU A 387 -0.51 -17.95 -29.57
CA GLU A 387 -1.45 -17.49 -30.59
C GLU A 387 -1.72 -18.58 -31.63
N THR A 388 -0.66 -19.16 -32.18
CA THR A 388 -0.75 -20.21 -33.21
C THR A 388 -1.43 -21.47 -32.68
N GLN A 389 -1.15 -21.83 -31.42
CA GLN A 389 -1.75 -23.00 -30.79
C GLN A 389 -3.23 -22.79 -30.47
N ILE A 390 -3.60 -21.67 -29.86
CA ILE A 390 -4.99 -21.34 -29.54
C ILE A 390 -5.85 -21.31 -30.80
N ILE A 391 -5.41 -20.64 -31.88
CA ILE A 391 -6.14 -20.60 -33.14
C ILE A 391 -6.34 -22.01 -33.72
N ARG A 392 -5.36 -22.91 -33.57
CA ARG A 392 -5.50 -24.32 -33.97
C ARG A 392 -6.54 -25.05 -33.13
N GLU A 393 -6.56 -24.83 -31.83
CA GLU A 393 -7.52 -25.45 -30.90
C GLU A 393 -8.94 -24.89 -31.03
N LEU A 394 -9.10 -23.65 -31.52
CA LEU A 394 -10.38 -22.99 -31.78
C LEU A 394 -11.07 -23.44 -33.08
N LYS A 395 -10.31 -23.78 -34.12
CA LYS A 395 -10.87 -24.28 -35.40
C LYS A 395 -11.90 -25.41 -35.25
N PRO A 396 -11.61 -26.52 -34.52
CA PRO A 396 -12.59 -27.61 -34.36
C PRO A 396 -13.81 -27.21 -33.51
N LEU A 397 -13.78 -26.05 -32.85
CA LEU A 397 -14.86 -25.48 -32.03
C LEU A 397 -15.74 -24.49 -32.82
N ALA A 398 -15.69 -24.53 -34.16
CA ALA A 398 -16.37 -23.59 -35.07
C ALA A 398 -15.98 -22.12 -34.87
N MET A 399 -14.75 -21.89 -34.38
CA MET A 399 -14.18 -20.56 -34.13
C MET A 399 -12.99 -20.29 -35.07
N GLU A 400 -13.08 -20.76 -36.31
CA GLU A 400 -12.01 -20.67 -37.32
C GLU A 400 -11.72 -19.24 -37.80
N LYS A 401 -12.67 -18.33 -37.60
CA LYS A 401 -12.61 -16.94 -38.02
C LYS A 401 -12.19 -15.96 -36.92
N VAL A 402 -11.99 -16.48 -35.72
CA VAL A 402 -11.57 -15.71 -34.54
C VAL A 402 -10.15 -15.21 -34.72
N GLN A 403 -9.91 -13.98 -34.26
CA GLN A 403 -8.57 -13.43 -34.13
C GLN A 403 -8.18 -13.38 -32.65
N PHE A 404 -6.96 -13.80 -32.36
CA PHE A 404 -6.38 -13.76 -31.04
C PHE A 404 -4.94 -13.28 -31.14
N GLN A 405 -4.57 -12.34 -30.26
CA GLN A 405 -3.23 -11.76 -30.20
C GLN A 405 -2.80 -11.55 -28.74
N VAL A 406 -1.55 -11.85 -28.45
CA VAL A 406 -0.89 -11.51 -27.18
C VAL A 406 -0.21 -10.17 -27.36
N GLU A 407 -0.81 -9.12 -26.83
CA GLU A 407 -0.23 -7.79 -26.84
C GLU A 407 0.74 -7.64 -25.66
N ILE A 408 1.97 -7.18 -25.96
CA ILE A 408 3.03 -6.96 -24.99
C ILE A 408 3.51 -5.52 -25.13
N VAL A 409 3.29 -4.72 -24.10
CA VAL A 409 3.66 -3.30 -24.06
C VAL A 409 4.74 -3.08 -23.00
N ALA A 410 5.82 -2.40 -23.37
CA ALA A 410 6.91 -2.09 -22.44
C ALA A 410 6.44 -1.15 -21.31
N THR A 411 6.91 -1.42 -20.10
CA THR A 411 6.66 -0.61 -18.89
C THR A 411 7.97 -0.40 -18.12
N SER A 412 7.91 0.37 -17.04
CA SER A 412 9.02 0.43 -16.09
C SER A 412 9.30 -0.97 -15.51
N PRO A 413 10.58 -1.30 -15.22
CA PRO A 413 10.93 -2.56 -14.57
C PRO A 413 10.19 -2.77 -13.26
N THR A 414 9.72 -3.99 -13.05
CA THR A 414 9.10 -4.48 -11.81
C THR A 414 9.79 -5.79 -11.40
N PRO A 415 9.52 -6.35 -10.21
CA PRO A 415 10.00 -7.69 -9.84
C PRO A 415 9.60 -8.79 -10.83
N THR A 416 8.58 -8.54 -11.66
CA THR A 416 8.00 -9.50 -12.62
C THR A 416 8.35 -9.21 -14.09
N GLY A 417 9.27 -8.28 -14.34
CA GLY A 417 9.67 -7.84 -15.67
C GLY A 417 9.23 -6.42 -16.00
N ALA A 418 9.40 -6.04 -17.26
CA ALA A 418 9.13 -4.71 -17.79
C ALA A 418 8.04 -4.73 -18.88
N ASP A 419 7.09 -5.67 -18.77
CA ASP A 419 6.05 -5.88 -19.77
C ASP A 419 4.66 -5.87 -19.12
N LYS A 420 3.74 -5.12 -19.72
CA LYS A 420 2.30 -5.27 -19.55
C LYS A 420 1.78 -6.20 -20.65
N ILE A 421 1.16 -7.30 -20.24
CA ILE A 421 0.64 -8.32 -21.15
C ILE A 421 -0.90 -8.27 -21.13
N THR A 422 -1.48 -8.25 -22.33
CA THR A 422 -2.93 -8.26 -22.56
C THR A 422 -3.27 -9.31 -23.61
N PHE A 423 -4.28 -10.13 -23.35
CA PHE A 423 -4.86 -11.02 -24.36
C PHE A 423 -5.96 -10.28 -25.12
N MET A 424 -5.74 -10.10 -26.41
CA MET A 424 -6.62 -9.42 -27.33
C MET A 424 -7.41 -10.44 -28.15
N PHE A 425 -8.71 -10.25 -28.28
CA PHE A 425 -9.63 -11.21 -28.86
C PHE A 425 -10.67 -10.49 -29.74
N SER A 426 -10.97 -11.08 -30.90
CA SER A 426 -12.07 -10.66 -31.77
C SER A 426 -12.80 -11.90 -32.27
N PRO A 427 -14.06 -12.13 -31.85
CA PRO A 427 -14.82 -13.32 -32.24
C PRO A 427 -15.26 -13.29 -33.71
N ASN A 428 -15.51 -12.09 -34.25
CA ASN A 428 -16.12 -11.91 -35.56
C ASN A 428 -15.16 -11.23 -36.56
N PRO A 429 -15.08 -11.73 -37.81
CA PRO A 429 -14.41 -11.01 -38.88
C PRO A 429 -14.91 -9.57 -39.04
N GLY A 430 -13.99 -8.64 -39.20
CA GLY A 430 -14.29 -7.22 -39.41
C GLY A 430 -14.49 -6.42 -38.13
N GLU A 431 -14.50 -7.05 -36.95
CA GLU A 431 -14.48 -6.37 -35.66
C GLU A 431 -13.03 -6.21 -35.15
N PRO A 432 -12.70 -5.06 -34.51
CA PRO A 432 -11.36 -4.82 -33.99
C PRO A 432 -11.05 -5.77 -32.82
N LEU A 433 -9.77 -6.07 -32.64
CA LEU A 433 -9.27 -6.76 -31.45
C LEU A 433 -9.53 -5.92 -30.21
N GLN A 434 -10.13 -6.53 -29.19
CA GLN A 434 -10.38 -5.90 -27.89
C GLN A 434 -9.80 -6.75 -26.76
N PRO A 435 -9.51 -6.15 -25.59
CA PRO A 435 -9.13 -6.92 -24.42
C PRO A 435 -10.19 -7.97 -24.10
N LEU A 436 -9.75 -9.18 -23.72
CA LEU A 436 -10.64 -10.31 -23.43
C LEU A 436 -11.67 -10.01 -22.32
N SER A 437 -11.39 -9.04 -21.44
CA SER A 437 -12.33 -8.54 -20.43
C SER A 437 -13.54 -7.78 -20.99
N GLU A 438 -13.43 -7.26 -22.20
CA GLU A 438 -14.44 -6.38 -22.82
C GLU A 438 -15.32 -7.11 -23.85
N THR A 439 -14.95 -8.32 -24.24
CA THR A 439 -15.69 -9.12 -25.23
C THR A 439 -16.78 -9.99 -24.57
N ALA A 440 -18.05 -9.71 -24.88
CA ALA A 440 -19.21 -10.14 -24.10
C ALA A 440 -20.12 -11.21 -24.75
N SER A 441 -19.58 -12.35 -25.18
CA SER A 441 -20.36 -13.52 -25.62
C SER A 441 -20.03 -14.75 -24.77
N GLY A 442 -20.98 -15.21 -23.95
CA GLY A 442 -20.75 -16.25 -22.93
C GLY A 442 -20.33 -17.62 -23.50
N GLY A 443 -20.97 -18.05 -24.60
CA GLY A 443 -20.67 -19.33 -25.24
C GLY A 443 -19.33 -19.34 -25.97
N GLU A 444 -18.99 -18.24 -26.66
CA GLU A 444 -17.70 -18.09 -27.34
C GLU A 444 -16.54 -17.98 -26.36
N MET A 445 -16.73 -17.21 -25.28
CA MET A 445 -15.75 -17.12 -24.20
C MET A 445 -15.49 -18.47 -23.54
N SER A 446 -16.53 -19.26 -23.29
CA SER A 446 -16.39 -20.59 -22.69
C SER A 446 -15.63 -21.56 -23.59
N ARG A 447 -15.89 -21.51 -24.91
CA ARG A 447 -15.13 -22.28 -25.91
C ARG A 447 -13.69 -21.78 -26.04
N PHE A 448 -13.47 -20.47 -25.97
CA PHE A 448 -12.13 -19.89 -25.95
C PHE A 448 -11.34 -20.34 -24.73
N LEU A 449 -11.92 -20.29 -23.54
CA LEU A 449 -11.28 -20.75 -22.31
C LEU A 449 -11.00 -22.25 -22.35
N LEU A 450 -11.90 -23.05 -22.91
CA LEU A 450 -11.65 -24.47 -23.17
C LEU A 450 -10.41 -24.68 -24.07
N ALA A 451 -10.33 -23.93 -25.18
CA ALA A 451 -9.18 -23.99 -26.09
C ALA A 451 -7.89 -23.52 -25.42
N LEU A 452 -7.95 -22.40 -24.70
CA LEU A 452 -6.86 -21.83 -23.92
C LEU A 452 -6.33 -22.88 -22.94
N LYS A 453 -7.19 -23.46 -22.08
CA LYS A 453 -6.80 -24.48 -21.10
C LYS A 453 -6.23 -25.74 -21.74
N SER A 454 -6.74 -26.15 -22.90
CA SER A 454 -6.13 -27.27 -23.64
C SER A 454 -4.69 -27.00 -24.11
N CYS A 455 -4.27 -25.74 -24.17
CA CYS A 455 -2.89 -25.36 -24.48
C CYS A 455 -1.95 -25.44 -23.27
N PHE A 456 -2.47 -25.36 -22.04
CA PHE A 456 -1.69 -25.46 -20.81
C PHE A 456 -1.65 -26.92 -20.38
N SER A 457 -0.62 -27.65 -20.79
CA SER A 457 -0.38 -28.99 -20.28
C SER A 457 0.07 -28.91 -18.81
N GLN A 458 -0.67 -29.55 -17.90
CA GLN A 458 -0.24 -30.00 -16.57
C GLN A 458 0.16 -28.96 -15.50
N ILE A 459 0.07 -27.65 -15.74
CA ILE A 459 0.61 -26.68 -14.76
C ILE A 459 -0.52 -26.03 -13.93
N ASP A 460 -0.52 -26.36 -12.63
CA ASP A 460 -1.21 -25.69 -11.50
C ASP A 460 -2.58 -25.08 -11.82
N ALA A 461 -3.50 -25.92 -12.29
CA ALA A 461 -4.90 -25.53 -12.42
C ALA A 461 -5.75 -26.18 -11.31
N PRO A 462 -6.85 -25.52 -10.91
CA PRO A 462 -7.62 -25.89 -9.73
C PRO A 462 -8.15 -27.32 -9.84
N GLY A 463 -8.43 -27.92 -8.68
CA GLY A 463 -8.85 -29.32 -8.62
C GLY A 463 -10.16 -29.64 -9.33
N THR A 464 -10.94 -28.62 -9.70
CA THR A 464 -12.26 -28.74 -10.35
C THR A 464 -12.50 -27.60 -11.34
N MET A 465 -12.97 -27.91 -12.54
CA MET A 465 -13.42 -26.93 -13.55
C MET A 465 -14.92 -27.07 -13.79
N VAL A 466 -15.63 -25.94 -13.86
CA VAL A 466 -17.07 -25.89 -14.13
C VAL A 466 -17.30 -25.17 -15.45
N PHE A 467 -17.99 -25.82 -16.38
CA PHE A 467 -18.41 -25.25 -17.66
C PHE A 467 -19.94 -25.20 -17.72
N ASP A 468 -20.48 -23.99 -17.85
CA ASP A 468 -21.90 -23.77 -18.13
C ASP A 468 -22.07 -23.32 -19.59
N GLU A 469 -23.15 -23.78 -20.23
CA GLU A 469 -23.56 -23.30 -21.56
C GLU A 469 -22.50 -23.39 -22.69
N ILE A 470 -21.45 -24.21 -22.54
CA ILE A 470 -20.36 -24.33 -23.53
C ILE A 470 -20.86 -24.81 -24.91
N ASP A 471 -21.97 -25.54 -24.90
CA ASP A 471 -22.63 -26.16 -26.03
C ASP A 471 -23.82 -25.34 -26.57
N VAL A 472 -24.02 -24.11 -26.09
CA VAL A 472 -25.09 -23.24 -26.60
C VAL A 472 -24.79 -22.81 -28.04
N GLY A 473 -25.79 -23.00 -28.91
CA GLY A 473 -25.73 -22.60 -30.31
C GLY A 473 -24.87 -23.49 -31.21
N VAL A 474 -24.42 -24.65 -30.73
CA VAL A 474 -23.57 -25.59 -31.48
C VAL A 474 -24.17 -26.99 -31.54
N SER A 475 -23.94 -27.72 -32.63
CA SER A 475 -24.45 -29.07 -32.83
C SER A 475 -23.52 -29.91 -33.72
N GLY A 476 -23.79 -31.22 -33.81
CA GLY A 476 -23.08 -32.13 -34.71
C GLY A 476 -21.57 -32.21 -34.40
N ARG A 477 -20.73 -32.01 -35.43
CA ARG A 477 -19.26 -32.14 -35.31
C ARG A 477 -18.66 -31.20 -34.26
N VAL A 478 -19.23 -30.01 -34.08
CA VAL A 478 -18.74 -29.03 -33.10
C VAL A 478 -19.01 -29.52 -31.68
N ALA A 479 -20.20 -30.06 -31.41
CA ALA A 479 -20.54 -30.67 -30.13
C ALA A 479 -19.66 -31.89 -29.81
N GLN A 480 -19.30 -32.69 -30.83
CA GLN A 480 -18.33 -33.78 -30.65
C GLN A 480 -16.93 -33.26 -30.27
N SER A 481 -16.42 -32.23 -30.96
CA SER A 481 -15.12 -31.63 -30.61
C SER A 481 -15.09 -31.08 -29.18
N ILE A 482 -16.21 -30.49 -28.71
CA ILE A 482 -16.36 -30.03 -27.32
C ILE A 482 -16.30 -31.23 -26.38
N ALA A 483 -17.05 -32.30 -26.66
CA ALA A 483 -17.06 -33.52 -25.85
C ALA A 483 -15.66 -34.13 -25.73
N ASP A 484 -14.93 -34.23 -26.84
CA ASP A 484 -13.57 -34.80 -26.88
C ASP A 484 -12.58 -33.97 -26.06
N LYS A 485 -12.66 -32.63 -26.13
CA LYS A 485 -11.82 -31.73 -25.35
C LYS A 485 -12.14 -31.75 -23.86
N LEU A 486 -13.43 -31.73 -23.48
CA LEU A 486 -13.85 -31.85 -22.08
C LEU A 486 -13.35 -33.16 -21.47
N HIS A 487 -13.46 -34.26 -22.22
CA HIS A 487 -12.95 -35.57 -21.81
C HIS A 487 -11.41 -35.60 -21.75
N GLN A 488 -10.70 -34.90 -22.64
CA GLN A 488 -9.24 -34.80 -22.57
C GLN A 488 -8.78 -34.07 -21.30
N ILE A 489 -9.42 -32.94 -20.96
CA ILE A 489 -9.13 -32.19 -19.73
C ILE A 489 -9.48 -33.02 -18.50
N SER A 490 -10.57 -33.79 -18.57
CA SER A 490 -11.03 -34.60 -17.45
C SER A 490 -10.05 -35.69 -16.99
N HIS A 491 -9.05 -36.03 -17.81
CA HIS A 491 -8.01 -36.99 -17.42
C HIS A 491 -7.06 -36.45 -16.34
N GLN A 492 -6.89 -35.13 -16.26
CA GLN A 492 -6.00 -34.49 -15.30
C GLN A 492 -6.77 -33.78 -14.19
N GLN A 493 -8.00 -33.35 -14.47
CA GLN A 493 -8.81 -32.54 -13.56
C GLN A 493 -10.24 -33.04 -13.51
N GLN A 494 -10.95 -32.71 -12.43
CA GLN A 494 -12.39 -32.92 -12.41
C GLN A 494 -13.07 -31.84 -13.26
N VAL A 495 -13.95 -32.26 -14.18
CA VAL A 495 -14.73 -31.35 -15.02
C VAL A 495 -16.21 -31.54 -14.68
N LEU A 496 -16.91 -30.45 -14.36
CA LEU A 496 -18.37 -30.40 -14.25
C LEU A 496 -18.90 -29.64 -15.46
N CYS A 497 -19.76 -30.30 -16.24
CA CYS A 497 -20.35 -29.69 -17.42
C CYS A 497 -21.87 -29.75 -17.35
N VAL A 498 -22.52 -28.60 -17.50
CA VAL A 498 -23.96 -28.52 -17.73
C VAL A 498 -24.19 -28.49 -19.24
N THR A 499 -24.97 -29.45 -19.75
CA THR A 499 -25.17 -29.61 -21.20
C THR A 499 -26.59 -30.11 -21.50
N HIS A 500 -27.02 -29.83 -22.72
CA HIS A 500 -28.22 -30.42 -23.32
C HIS A 500 -27.88 -31.33 -24.51
N GLN A 501 -26.59 -31.45 -24.86
CA GLN A 501 -26.13 -32.23 -26.00
C GLN A 501 -25.90 -33.70 -25.61
N PRO A 502 -26.54 -34.68 -26.28
CA PRO A 502 -26.35 -36.09 -25.98
C PRO A 502 -24.91 -36.56 -26.26
N LEU A 503 -24.20 -35.95 -27.21
CA LEU A 503 -22.80 -36.25 -27.53
C LEU A 503 -21.87 -36.00 -26.33
N VAL A 504 -22.05 -34.87 -25.64
CA VAL A 504 -21.28 -34.52 -24.44
C VAL A 504 -21.65 -35.43 -23.26
N ALA A 505 -22.95 -35.65 -23.07
CA ALA A 505 -23.46 -36.51 -21.99
C ALA A 505 -23.03 -37.99 -22.14
N ALA A 506 -22.90 -38.50 -23.36
CA ALA A 506 -22.40 -39.85 -23.62
C ALA A 506 -20.93 -40.03 -23.17
N MET A 507 -20.12 -38.96 -23.23
CA MET A 507 -18.71 -38.98 -22.82
C MET A 507 -18.50 -38.86 -21.31
N ALA A 508 -19.55 -38.65 -20.51
CA ALA A 508 -19.46 -38.41 -19.06
C ALA A 508 -19.00 -39.65 -18.26
N ASP A 509 -18.04 -39.50 -17.36
CA ASP A 509 -17.67 -40.53 -16.39
C ASP A 509 -18.78 -40.71 -15.36
N ARG A 510 -19.39 -39.60 -14.91
CA ARG A 510 -20.65 -39.60 -14.14
C ARG A 510 -21.70 -38.74 -14.83
N HIS A 511 -22.92 -39.24 -14.92
CA HIS A 511 -24.03 -38.55 -15.59
C HIS A 511 -25.18 -38.35 -14.61
N PHE A 512 -25.59 -37.10 -14.42
CA PHE A 512 -26.69 -36.70 -13.56
C PHE A 512 -27.84 -36.13 -14.38
N ARG A 513 -29.08 -36.55 -14.08
CA ARG A 513 -30.29 -35.96 -14.63
C ARG A 513 -30.93 -35.03 -13.62
N VAL A 514 -31.14 -33.78 -14.02
CA VAL A 514 -31.91 -32.78 -13.28
C VAL A 514 -33.35 -32.78 -13.77
N SER A 515 -34.32 -32.93 -12.87
CA SER A 515 -35.74 -32.90 -13.20
C SER A 515 -36.55 -32.09 -12.19
N LYS A 516 -37.62 -31.44 -12.67
CA LYS A 516 -38.64 -30.83 -11.82
C LYS A 516 -39.70 -31.86 -11.46
N GLN A 517 -40.12 -31.85 -10.20
CA GLN A 517 -41.27 -32.61 -9.71
C GLN A 517 -42.22 -31.64 -9.02
N VAL A 518 -43.52 -31.83 -9.22
CA VAL A 518 -44.56 -31.10 -8.47
C VAL A 518 -44.98 -31.97 -7.30
N LEU A 519 -44.77 -31.47 -6.09
CA LEU A 519 -45.21 -32.13 -4.86
C LEU A 519 -46.47 -31.43 -4.35
N ASN A 520 -47.47 -32.23 -3.99
CA ASN A 520 -48.64 -31.77 -3.27
C ASN A 520 -48.32 -31.77 -1.78
N GLN A 521 -48.08 -30.59 -1.21
CA GLN A 521 -47.82 -30.50 0.22
C GLN A 521 -49.15 -30.50 0.98
N VAL A 522 -49.41 -31.56 1.75
CA VAL A 522 -50.55 -31.59 2.68
C VAL A 522 -50.19 -30.69 3.86
N LYS A 523 -50.94 -29.59 4.05
CA LYS A 523 -50.80 -28.74 5.23
C LYS A 523 -50.97 -29.61 6.49
N GLY A 524 -50.06 -29.46 7.46
CA GLY A 524 -50.17 -30.11 8.76
C GLY A 524 -51.55 -29.82 9.40
N LYS A 525 -52.05 -30.79 10.18
CA LYS A 525 -53.40 -30.97 10.76
C LYS A 525 -54.12 -29.78 11.46
N LYS A 526 -53.75 -28.52 11.26
CA LYS A 526 -54.39 -27.37 11.92
C LYS A 526 -55.02 -26.30 11.01
N GLU A 527 -55.00 -26.45 9.69
CA GLU A 527 -55.73 -25.53 8.80
C GLU A 527 -56.68 -26.30 7.88
N ASN A 528 -57.96 -26.29 8.26
CA ASN A 528 -59.06 -27.02 7.65
C ASN A 528 -59.63 -26.28 6.41
N ASN A 529 -58.79 -25.92 5.45
CA ASN A 529 -59.22 -25.45 4.13
C ASN A 529 -58.39 -26.17 3.06
N GLY A 530 -58.98 -27.24 2.51
CA GLY A 530 -58.34 -28.24 1.66
C GLY A 530 -58.05 -27.80 0.23
N ASN A 531 -57.05 -26.94 0.04
CA ASN A 531 -56.27 -26.90 -1.20
C ASN A 531 -54.81 -27.16 -0.84
N GLY A 532 -54.26 -28.30 -1.27
CA GLY A 532 -52.83 -28.56 -1.17
C GLY A 532 -52.08 -27.49 -1.96
N GLU A 533 -51.01 -26.94 -1.40
CA GLU A 533 -50.16 -26.01 -2.14
C GLU A 533 -49.25 -26.85 -3.04
N GLU A 534 -49.43 -26.75 -4.35
CA GLU A 534 -48.52 -27.35 -5.33
C GLU A 534 -47.17 -26.66 -5.24
N ARG A 535 -46.11 -27.43 -4.97
CA ARG A 535 -44.75 -26.91 -4.94
C ARG A 535 -43.88 -27.62 -5.93
N THR A 536 -43.20 -26.84 -6.77
CA THR A 536 -42.14 -27.37 -7.64
C THR A 536 -40.88 -27.59 -6.83
N VAL A 537 -40.29 -28.77 -6.96
CA VAL A 537 -38.97 -29.11 -6.44
C VAL A 537 -38.05 -29.57 -7.55
N VAL A 538 -36.78 -29.24 -7.44
CA VAL A 538 -35.73 -29.78 -8.30
C VAL A 538 -35.16 -31.03 -7.64
N ARG A 539 -35.03 -32.10 -8.42
CA ARG A 539 -34.38 -33.36 -8.04
C ARG A 539 -33.25 -33.64 -9.00
N VAL A 540 -32.19 -34.24 -8.49
CA VAL A 540 -31.07 -34.69 -9.30
C VAL A 540 -30.88 -36.17 -9.03
N THR A 541 -30.80 -36.97 -10.11
CA THR A 541 -30.64 -38.42 -10.04
C THR A 541 -29.35 -38.82 -10.76
N ALA A 542 -28.47 -39.57 -10.09
CA ALA A 542 -27.34 -40.19 -10.74
C ALA A 542 -27.81 -41.30 -11.69
N LEU A 543 -27.28 -41.30 -12.92
CA LEU A 543 -27.62 -42.26 -13.97
C LEU A 543 -26.53 -43.35 -14.08
N ASP A 544 -26.24 -44.01 -12.96
CA ASP A 544 -25.23 -45.08 -12.90
C ASP A 544 -25.66 -46.34 -13.66
N ASN A 545 -26.96 -46.49 -13.88
CA ASN A 545 -27.52 -47.58 -14.68
C ASN A 545 -27.48 -47.23 -16.18
N LEU A 546 -26.79 -48.08 -16.97
CA LEU A 546 -26.66 -47.90 -18.42
C LEU A 546 -27.99 -47.76 -19.17
N ASN A 547 -29.04 -48.48 -18.76
CA ASN A 547 -30.35 -48.35 -19.39
C ASN A 547 -30.96 -46.97 -19.12
N LYS A 548 -30.92 -46.50 -17.86
CA LYS A 548 -31.42 -45.15 -17.51
C LYS A 548 -30.62 -44.06 -18.22
N ARG A 549 -29.31 -44.28 -18.36
CA ARG A 549 -28.41 -43.38 -19.09
C ARG A 549 -28.75 -43.33 -20.59
N ARG A 550 -28.92 -44.49 -21.22
CA ARG A 550 -29.37 -44.60 -22.61
C ARG A 550 -30.72 -43.91 -22.82
N ASP A 551 -31.67 -44.14 -21.92
CA ASP A 551 -33.01 -43.56 -22.02
C ASP A 551 -32.97 -42.01 -21.89
N GLU A 552 -32.08 -41.48 -21.05
CA GLU A 552 -31.81 -40.03 -20.97
C GLU A 552 -31.19 -39.49 -22.26
N LEU A 553 -30.17 -40.17 -22.81
CA LEU A 553 -29.54 -39.76 -24.07
C LEU A 553 -30.53 -39.79 -25.24
N ALA A 554 -31.40 -40.80 -25.30
CA ALA A 554 -32.48 -40.88 -26.27
C ALA A 554 -33.49 -39.74 -26.08
N GLN A 555 -33.82 -39.41 -24.82
CA GLN A 555 -34.67 -38.26 -24.51
C GLN A 555 -34.05 -36.94 -25.00
N LEU A 556 -32.74 -36.74 -24.84
CA LEU A 556 -32.03 -35.56 -25.33
C LEU A 556 -31.94 -35.51 -26.87
N ALA A 557 -31.83 -36.66 -27.53
CA ALA A 557 -31.66 -36.75 -28.99
C ALA A 557 -32.97 -36.58 -29.79
N GLY A 558 -34.11 -37.04 -29.26
CA GLY A 558 -35.36 -37.03 -30.02
C GLY A 558 -36.64 -37.41 -29.27
N GLY A 559 -36.59 -37.59 -27.95
CA GLY A 559 -37.74 -37.95 -27.12
C GLY A 559 -37.96 -39.47 -26.95
N LYS A 560 -38.64 -39.84 -25.87
CA LYS A 560 -38.60 -41.15 -25.18
C LYS A 560 -38.94 -42.43 -25.97
N SER A 561 -39.49 -42.36 -27.19
CA SER A 561 -40.16 -43.53 -27.79
C SER A 561 -39.93 -43.77 -29.29
N ALA A 562 -38.93 -43.16 -29.92
CA ALA A 562 -38.50 -43.58 -31.26
C ALA A 562 -37.41 -44.66 -31.15
N GLN A 563 -37.58 -45.82 -31.79
CA GLN A 563 -36.54 -46.85 -31.89
C GLN A 563 -35.20 -46.25 -32.38
N ASP A 564 -35.28 -45.27 -33.27
CA ASP A 564 -34.12 -44.55 -33.81
C ASP A 564 -33.37 -43.74 -32.75
N ALA A 565 -34.06 -43.13 -31.78
CA ALA A 565 -33.43 -42.35 -30.71
C ALA A 565 -32.67 -43.26 -29.73
N ILE A 566 -33.21 -44.45 -29.45
CA ILE A 566 -32.55 -45.47 -28.62
C ILE A 566 -31.32 -46.03 -29.36
N ALA A 567 -31.47 -46.40 -30.63
CA ALA A 567 -30.36 -46.88 -31.46
C ALA A 567 -29.23 -45.83 -31.58
N PHE A 568 -29.58 -44.55 -31.69
CA PHE A 568 -28.62 -43.46 -31.67
C PHE A 568 -27.91 -43.35 -30.31
N ALA A 569 -28.66 -43.41 -29.20
CA ALA A 569 -28.08 -43.39 -27.86
C ALA A 569 -27.12 -44.57 -27.60
N ASP A 570 -27.48 -45.77 -28.04
CA ASP A 570 -26.62 -46.96 -27.96
C ASP A 570 -25.33 -46.78 -28.78
N SER A 571 -25.44 -46.21 -29.99
CA SER A 571 -24.28 -45.86 -30.82
C SER A 571 -23.35 -44.87 -30.11
N LEU A 572 -23.89 -43.84 -29.46
CA LEU A 572 -23.11 -42.85 -28.71
C LEU A 572 -22.37 -43.47 -27.52
N LEU A 573 -23.04 -44.33 -26.75
CA LEU A 573 -22.43 -45.01 -25.61
C LEU A 573 -21.30 -45.94 -26.07
N LEU A 574 -21.49 -46.65 -27.19
CA LEU A 574 -20.48 -47.53 -27.76
C LEU A 574 -19.27 -46.73 -28.29
N GLN A 575 -19.52 -45.60 -28.96
CA GLN A 575 -18.45 -44.69 -29.40
C GLN A 575 -17.66 -44.12 -28.22
N ALA A 576 -18.35 -43.70 -27.15
CA ALA A 576 -17.70 -43.20 -25.94
C ALA A 576 -16.83 -44.28 -25.27
N ASP A 577 -17.32 -45.52 -25.17
CA ASP A 577 -16.57 -46.63 -24.60
C ASP A 577 -15.34 -46.99 -25.45
N ASN A 578 -15.49 -47.02 -26.78
CA ASN A 578 -14.37 -47.23 -27.70
C ASN A 578 -13.33 -46.11 -27.61
N HIS A 579 -13.77 -44.86 -27.50
CA HIS A 579 -12.86 -43.71 -27.37
C HIS A 579 -12.07 -43.76 -26.05
N ARG A 580 -12.71 -44.20 -24.96
CA ARG A 580 -12.06 -44.43 -23.66
C ARG A 580 -11.07 -45.59 -23.70
N LYS A 581 -11.40 -46.68 -24.38
CA LYS A 581 -10.55 -47.88 -24.48
C LYS A 581 -9.38 -47.71 -25.45
N GLY A 582 -9.61 -47.09 -26.61
CA GLY A 582 -8.63 -46.96 -27.70
C GLY A 582 -7.39 -46.10 -27.37
N LYS A 583 -7.46 -45.26 -26.33
CA LYS A 583 -6.31 -44.46 -25.84
C LYS A 583 -5.51 -45.13 -24.71
N LYS A 584 -5.96 -46.26 -24.14
CA LYS A 584 -5.14 -47.03 -23.17
C LYS A 584 -4.03 -47.87 -23.82
N THR A 585 -4.01 -47.95 -25.15
CA THR A 585 -3.10 -48.79 -25.96
C THR A 585 -2.13 -47.99 -26.86
N LYS A 586 -1.92 -46.69 -26.60
CA LYS A 586 -0.90 -45.89 -27.27
C LYS A 586 0.04 -45.22 -26.30
#